data_AF-A0A0F9DJJ7-F1
#
_entry.id   AF-A0A0F9DJJ7-F1
#
_cell.length_a   1.000
_cell.length_b   1.000
_cell.length_c   1.000
_cell.angle_alpha   90.00
_cell.angle_beta   90.00
_cell.angle_gamma   90.00
#
_symmetry.space_group_name_H-M   'P 1'
#
loop_
_entity.id
_entity.type
_entity.pdbx_description
1 polymer ?
#
loop_
_entity_poly.entity_id
_entity_poly.type
_entity_poly.pdbx_seq_one_letter_code
_entity_poly.pdbx_strand_id
1 'polypeptide(L)' 'MNEQSKDVLDRYLRPILKELLAQCNDGNRRKFDRIYRDVETMDSEKIPYAISVCERTIKKNIEQALKAGE' A
#
# COMPACT_ATOMS: atom_id res chain seq x y z
N MET A 1 9.24 19.18 -9.63
CA MET A 1 9.75 18.51 -8.42
C MET A 1 11.21 18.17 -8.67
N ASN A 2 12.10 18.57 -7.77
CA ASN A 2 13.53 18.29 -7.89
C ASN A 2 13.77 16.78 -7.67
N GLU A 3 14.68 16.16 -8.41
CA GLU A 3 14.94 14.71 -8.36
C GLU A 3 15.32 14.24 -6.95
N GLN A 4 16.04 15.09 -6.23
CA GLN A 4 16.42 14.91 -4.82
C GLN A 4 15.21 14.81 -3.87
N SER A 5 14.09 15.44 -4.17
CA SER A 5 12.87 15.37 -3.34
C SER A 5 12.11 14.06 -3.53
N LYS A 6 12.16 13.46 -4.74
CA LYS A 6 11.52 12.17 -5.01
C LYS A 6 12.19 11.03 -4.24
N ASP A 7 13.52 11.05 -4.21
CA ASP A 7 14.35 10.04 -3.54
C ASP A 7 14.13 10.03 -2.02
N VAL A 8 13.98 11.22 -1.42
CA VAL A 8 13.64 11.38 0.00
C VAL A 8 12.25 10.81 0.27
N LEU A 9 11.25 11.19 -0.52
CA LEU A 9 9.89 10.70 -0.34
C LEU A 9 9.81 9.17 -0.50
N ASP A 10 10.54 8.59 -1.44
CA ASP A 10 10.61 7.14 -1.63
C ASP A 10 11.05 6.41 -0.35
N ARG A 11 12.15 6.87 0.26
CA ARG A 11 12.71 6.28 1.48
C ARG A 11 11.76 6.33 2.66
N TYR A 12 10.88 7.33 2.73
CA TYR A 12 9.88 7.45 3.80
C TYR A 12 8.59 6.67 3.49
N LEU A 13 8.13 6.71 2.24
CA LEU A 13 6.84 6.16 1.85
C LEU A 13 6.90 4.64 1.60
N ARG A 14 8.01 4.12 1.07
CA ARG A 14 8.14 2.68 0.78
C ARG A 14 8.04 1.81 2.05
N PRO A 15 8.66 2.16 3.19
CA PRO A 15 8.44 1.45 4.46
C PRO A 15 6.97 1.47 4.91
N ILE A 16 6.30 2.62 4.81
CA ILE A 16 4.88 2.76 5.17
C ILE A 16 4.01 1.83 4.31
N LEU A 17 4.28 1.78 3.00
CA LEU A 17 3.57 0.89 2.09
C LEU A 17 3.77 -0.59 2.46
N LYS A 18 4.98 -1.00 2.85
CA LYS A 18 5.24 -2.36 3.35
C LYS A 18 4.43 -2.69 4.60
N GLU A 19 4.39 -1.77 5.56
CA GLU A 19 3.62 -1.95 6.80
C GLU A 19 2.11 -2.06 6.55
N LEU A 20 1.58 -1.27 5.62
CA LEU A 20 0.17 -1.36 5.23
C LEU A 20 -0.13 -2.68 4.50
N LEU A 21 0.75 -3.11 3.60
CA LEU A 21 0.58 -4.41 2.94
C LEU A 21 0.70 -5.58 3.91
N ALA A 22 1.49 -5.45 4.98
CA ALA A 22 1.56 -6.43 6.05
C ALA A 22 0.23 -6.59 6.81
N GLN A 23 -0.65 -5.59 6.78
CA GLN A 23 -2.00 -5.64 7.36
C GLN A 23 -3.06 -6.11 6.36
N CYS A 24 -2.72 -6.18 5.07
CA CYS A 24 -3.61 -6.71 4.05
C CYS A 24 -3.65 -8.24 4.11
N ASN A 25 -4.85 -8.81 3.94
CA ASN A 25 -5.03 -10.25 3.75
C ASN A 25 -4.41 -10.73 2.41
N ASP A 26 -4.23 -12.04 2.27
CA ASP A 26 -3.58 -12.65 1.10
C ASP A 26 -4.28 -12.35 -0.23
N GLY A 27 -5.61 -12.18 -0.21
CA GLY A 27 -6.37 -11.83 -1.40
C GLY A 27 -6.02 -10.44 -1.92
N ASN A 28 -5.88 -9.49 -0.99
CA ASN A 28 -5.52 -8.11 -1.30
C ASN A 28 -4.04 -7.97 -1.68
N ARG A 29 -3.12 -8.69 -1.01
CA ARG A 29 -1.71 -8.74 -1.45
C ARG A 29 -1.55 -9.28 -2.86
N ARG A 30 -2.22 -10.39 -3.19
CA ARG A 30 -2.21 -10.94 -4.55
C ARG A 30 -2.80 -10.01 -5.61
N LYS A 31 -3.72 -9.11 -5.23
CA LYS A 31 -4.23 -8.06 -6.13
C LYS A 31 -3.19 -6.94 -6.29
N PHE A 32 -2.56 -6.54 -5.20
CA PHE A 32 -1.48 -5.56 -5.20
C PHE A 32 -0.33 -6.00 -6.11
N ASP A 33 0.19 -7.21 -5.91
CA ASP A 33 1.30 -7.76 -6.70
C ASP A 33 0.96 -7.87 -8.19
N ARG A 34 -0.31 -8.12 -8.54
CA ARG A 34 -0.73 -8.13 -9.95
C ARG A 34 -0.68 -6.75 -10.60
N ILE A 35 -0.91 -5.68 -9.84
CA ILE A 35 -0.95 -4.31 -10.36
C ILE A 35 0.44 -3.67 -10.34
N TYR A 36 1.17 -3.87 -9.24
CA TYR A 36 2.42 -3.16 -8.95
C TYR A 36 3.66 -4.06 -8.98
N ARG A 37 3.49 -5.38 -9.13
CA ARG A 37 4.53 -6.43 -9.07
C ARG A 37 5.15 -6.58 -7.68
N ASP A 38 6.03 -5.66 -7.32
CA ASP A 38 6.81 -5.71 -6.09
C ASP A 38 7.03 -4.29 -5.55
N VAL A 39 6.82 -4.15 -4.25
CA VAL A 39 7.01 -2.91 -3.50
C VAL A 39 8.45 -2.47 -3.54
N GLU A 40 9.44 -3.34 -3.78
CA GLU A 40 10.86 -2.93 -3.86
C GLU A 40 11.24 -2.35 -5.21
N THR A 41 10.56 -2.76 -6.27
CA THR A 41 10.95 -2.41 -7.66
C THR A 41 9.98 -1.43 -8.32
N MET A 42 8.86 -1.12 -7.67
CA MET A 42 7.91 -0.14 -8.20
C MET A 42 8.49 1.27 -8.20
N ASP A 43 8.05 2.04 -9.20
CA ASP A 43 8.37 3.45 -9.37
C ASP A 43 7.89 4.28 -8.17
N SER A 44 8.77 5.14 -7.64
CA SER A 44 8.53 6.04 -6.52
C SER A 44 7.29 6.91 -6.72
N GLU A 45 7.00 7.32 -7.96
CA GLU A 45 5.83 8.14 -8.28
C GLU A 45 4.49 7.43 -7.99
N LYS A 46 4.49 6.10 -7.99
CA LYS A 46 3.29 5.27 -7.76
C LYS A 46 3.07 4.94 -6.30
N ILE A 47 4.08 5.10 -5.44
CA ILE A 47 4.00 4.74 -4.02
C ILE A 47 2.90 5.52 -3.27
N PRO A 48 2.74 6.85 -3.44
CA PRO A 48 1.69 7.59 -2.72
C PRO A 48 0.28 7.06 -3.06
N TYR A 49 0.05 6.75 -4.33
CA TYR A 49 -1.23 6.19 -4.77
C TYR A 49 -1.46 4.77 -4.23
N ALA A 50 -0.42 3.94 -4.26
CA ALA A 50 -0.43 2.59 -3.69
C ALA A 50 -0.75 2.58 -2.18
N ILE A 51 -0.17 3.50 -1.41
CA ILE A 51 -0.48 3.71 0.02
C ILE A 51 -1.97 3.98 0.19
N SER A 52 -2.50 4.96 -0.54
CA SER A 52 -3.91 5.35 -0.47
C SER A 52 -4.87 4.19 -0.79
N VAL A 53 -4.48 3.31 -1.73
CA VAL A 53 -5.25 2.09 -2.04
C VAL A 53 -5.22 1.10 -0.87
N CYS A 54 -4.05 0.89 -0.25
CA CYS A 54 -3.90 -0.02 0.87
C CYS A 54 -4.69 0.46 2.10
N GLU A 55 -4.61 1.74 2.44
CA GLU A 55 -5.38 2.35 3.55
C GLU A 55 -6.88 2.13 3.38
N ARG A 56 -7.43 2.41 2.18
CA ARG A 56 -8.85 2.16 1.89
C ARG A 56 -9.22 0.69 2.02
N THR A 57 -8.32 -0.21 1.61
CA THR A 57 -8.54 -1.65 1.64
C THR A 57 -8.55 -2.17 3.08
N ILE A 58 -7.60 -1.74 3.90
CA ILE A 58 -7.54 -2.09 5.34
C ILE A 58 -8.80 -1.60 6.04
N LYS A 59 -9.18 -0.33 5.82
CA LYS A 59 -10.41 0.24 6.37
C LYS A 59 -11.64 -0.60 6.03
N LYS A 60 -11.80 -0.98 4.76
CA LYS A 60 -12.91 -1.86 4.33
C LYS A 60 -12.88 -3.22 5.00
N ASN A 61 -11.70 -3.83 5.18
CA ASN A 61 -11.58 -5.12 5.85
C ASN A 61 -12.00 -5.01 7.33
N ILE A 62 -11.60 -3.94 8.02
CA ILE A 62 -11.99 -3.68 9.41
C ILE A 62 -13.51 -3.49 9.50
N GLU A 63 -14.10 -2.65 8.63
CA GLU A 63 -15.55 -2.43 8.59
C GLU A 63 -16.34 -3.72 8.30
N GLN A 64 -15.83 -4.59 7.43
CA GLN A 64 -16.45 -5.90 7.14
C GLN A 64 -16.33 -6.86 8.32
N ALA A 65 -15.18 -6.90 8.99
CA ALA A 65 -14.98 -7.75 10.16
C ALA A 65 -15.91 -7.35 11.31
N LEU A 66 -16.14 -6.05 11.53
CA LEU A 66 -17.10 -5.55 12.51
C LEU A 66 -18.53 -5.97 12.20
N LYS A 67 -18.94 -5.91 10.92
CA LYS A 67 -20.29 -6.30 10.47
C LYS A 67 -20.55 -7.81 10.45
N ALA A 68 -19.51 -8.62 10.35
CA ALA A 68 -19.64 -10.09 10.31
C ALA A 68 -19.72 -10.73 11.69
N GLY A 69 -19.46 -9.96 12.76
CA GLY A 69 -19.59 -10.39 14.16
C GLY A 69 -20.90 -9.99 14.83
N GLU A 70 -21.81 -9.32 14.10
CA GLU A 70 -23.21 -9.06 14.48
C GLU A 70 -24.14 -10.11 13.85
#